data_AF-A0A9E5FVJ8-F1
#
_entry.id   AF-A0A9E5FVJ8-F1
#
_cell.length_a   1.000
_cell.length_b   1.000
_cell.length_c   1.000
_cell.angle_alpha   90.00
_cell.angle_beta   90.00
_cell.angle_gamma   90.00
#
_symmetry.space_group_name_H-M   'P 1'
#
loop_
_entity.id
_entity.type
_entity.pdbx_description
1 polymer ?
#
loop_
_entity_poly.entity_id
_entity_poly.type
_entity_poly.pdbx_seq_one_letter_code
_entity_poly.pdbx_strand_id
1 'polypeptide(L)'
;MGSFGCIIQDLRKKGFKETIYLTNKRVSSMLRQVLPICLMFSLLKAGPVSWDNPGQSPSFKKTPETLKTEVEAELIRAKLDLASAQRHWQQMEHILEIRKLEAEEKLRKAKAEGTMIDQDLENAELSLKVAIANARANVASAQLNQKRLEFEAETKLGLAQAAVTYEKIARIGEIADLQKKWNQIAINKQISYPLDPVVDGVLRISDRRISFNGIVNDELAKDVCERIAFYNALDSQAPIFIVIDRSPGGSVMSGYQILQAMEASRAPVYVVVKGYAASMAAIITTLAKRSYVYPQAIVLHHQASTSLSGNNTQLAQQLKWTKVWCDRIFIKVADKVGLSLDEFVSRMYAATVTGDWKVLGDEAVKLKWVTHVVERMTEEGASTMPTPPAIENANLKVATSRQELPPLNPFDVWWIYDPTTEFILR
;
A
#
# COMPACT_ATOMS: atom_id res chain seq x y z
N MET A 1 -14.92 38.36 4.36
CA MET A 1 -14.03 39.52 4.60
C MET A 1 -13.15 39.15 5.77
N GLY A 2 -11.83 39.03 5.72
CA GLY A 2 -10.82 39.31 4.71
C GLY A 2 -9.49 39.21 5.45
N SER A 3 -8.58 38.39 4.92
CA SER A 3 -7.11 38.40 5.03
C SER A 3 -6.45 38.93 6.31
N PHE A 4 -5.68 38.07 6.99
CA PHE A 4 -4.26 38.32 7.22
C PHE A 4 -3.57 36.99 7.54
N GLY A 5 -3.23 36.28 6.46
CA GLY A 5 -2.13 35.33 6.48
C GLY A 5 -0.82 36.12 6.36
N CYS A 6 0.04 35.99 7.36
CA CYS A 6 1.50 35.94 7.23
C CYS A 6 2.05 35.53 8.62
N ILE A 7 3.20 34.87 8.67
CA ILE A 7 3.82 34.28 9.88
C ILE A 7 3.37 32.84 10.21
N ILE A 8 3.20 31.99 9.19
CA ILE A 8 3.48 30.55 9.33
C ILE A 8 4.25 30.09 8.08
N GLN A 9 5.47 30.58 7.91
CA GLN A 9 6.40 29.99 6.95
C GLN A 9 7.85 29.88 7.41
N ASP A 10 8.16 30.18 8.68
CA ASP A 10 9.56 30.14 9.16
C ASP A 10 9.86 29.14 10.29
N LEU A 11 8.88 28.35 10.73
CA LEU A 11 9.07 27.35 11.80
C LEU A 11 9.03 25.89 11.32
N ARG A 12 9.03 25.64 10.00
CA ARG A 12 9.16 24.29 9.42
C ARG A 12 10.61 23.88 9.10
N LYS A 13 11.60 24.76 9.27
CA LYS A 13 13.03 24.44 9.05
C LYS A 13 13.77 23.87 10.27
N LYS A 14 13.13 23.71 11.42
CA LYS A 14 13.79 23.19 12.65
C LYS A 14 13.00 22.05 13.28
N GLY A 15 12.89 20.94 12.54
CA GLY A 15 12.23 19.68 12.88
C GLY A 15 12.12 19.33 14.37
N PHE A 16 11.00 19.71 14.98
CA PHE A 16 10.54 19.18 16.26
C PHE A 16 9.09 18.74 16.12
N LYS A 17 8.85 17.44 16.34
CA LYS A 17 7.53 16.82 16.39
C LYS A 17 7.10 16.67 17.87
N GLU A 18 5.87 17.13 18.12
CA GLU A 18 4.85 16.69 19.09
C GLU A 18 5.17 16.77 20.60
N THR A 19 4.52 17.67 21.36
CA THR A 19 3.15 17.64 21.94
C THR A 19 3.08 16.88 23.27
N ILE A 20 3.11 17.62 24.38
CA ILE A 20 2.61 17.18 25.69
C ILE A 20 1.29 17.91 25.93
N TYR A 21 0.20 17.15 26.05
CA TYR A 21 -1.06 17.61 26.64
C TYR A 21 -0.96 17.45 28.16
N LEU A 22 -0.99 18.56 28.90
CA LEU A 22 -1.38 18.57 30.31
C LEU A 22 -2.48 19.61 30.49
N THR A 23 -3.68 19.11 30.75
CA THR A 23 -4.82 19.88 31.22
C THR A 23 -4.84 19.96 32.75
N ASN A 24 -5.14 21.17 33.22
CA ASN A 24 -5.93 21.51 34.42
C ASN A 24 -5.26 21.62 35.81
N LYS A 25 -5.52 22.81 36.36
CA LYS A 25 -5.99 23.16 37.72
C LYS A 25 -4.97 23.50 38.82
N ARG A 26 -5.21 24.72 39.33
CA ARG A 26 -4.96 25.27 40.67
C ARG A 26 -3.54 25.77 40.97
N VAL A 27 -3.29 27.00 40.53
CA VAL A 27 -2.44 27.94 41.26
C VAL A 27 -3.34 29.04 41.83
N SER A 28 -3.66 28.93 43.12
CA SER A 28 -4.17 30.02 43.93
C SER A 28 -3.59 29.85 45.34
N SER A 29 -3.08 30.96 45.87
CA SER A 29 -2.53 31.14 47.21
C SER A 29 -1.09 30.65 47.46
N MET A 30 -0.12 31.52 47.15
CA MET A 30 0.87 31.95 48.15
C MET A 30 1.65 33.16 47.62
N LEU A 31 1.13 34.35 47.89
CA LEU A 31 1.79 35.64 47.71
C LEU A 31 1.57 36.43 49.00
N ARG A 32 2.54 36.32 49.92
CA ARG A 32 2.77 37.07 51.19
C ARG A 32 3.83 36.21 51.91
N GLN A 33 5.00 36.65 52.32
CA GLN A 33 5.57 37.96 52.59
C GLN A 33 7.10 37.85 52.50
N VAL A 34 7.74 38.97 52.18
CA VAL A 34 9.19 39.18 52.10
C VAL A 34 9.60 40.07 53.29
N LEU A 35 10.82 39.82 53.82
CA LEU A 35 11.67 40.64 54.72
C LEU A 35 11.36 40.65 56.25
N PRO A 36 12.37 40.90 57.12
CA PRO A 36 13.68 40.24 57.18
C PRO A 36 14.23 40.03 58.62
N ILE A 37 15.35 39.30 58.67
CA ILE A 37 16.32 39.23 59.76
C ILE A 37 17.01 40.59 59.95
N CYS A 38 17.01 41.14 61.17
CA CYS A 38 18.10 41.97 61.74
C CYS A 38 17.70 42.50 63.13
N LEU A 39 18.31 41.98 64.19
CA LEU A 39 18.66 42.76 65.39
C LEU A 39 19.63 41.94 66.24
N MET A 40 20.91 42.10 65.89
CA MET A 40 22.07 41.82 66.73
C MET A 40 22.28 43.03 67.67
N PHE A 41 22.71 42.73 68.89
CA PHE A 41 23.16 43.64 69.93
C PHE A 41 24.27 44.60 69.45
N SER A 42 24.16 45.89 69.79
CA SER A 42 25.27 46.83 70.07
C SER A 42 24.68 48.10 70.70
N LEU A 43 24.73 48.23 72.03
CA LEU A 43 25.69 49.04 72.80
C LEU A 43 25.74 50.55 72.47
N LEU A 44 25.49 51.32 73.54
CA LEU A 44 26.05 52.64 73.85
C LEU A 44 25.70 53.82 72.92
N LYS A 45 24.71 54.62 73.36
CA LYS A 45 24.80 56.09 73.26
C LYS A 45 24.52 56.70 74.62
N ALA A 46 25.58 57.30 75.16
CA ALA A 46 25.58 58.12 76.35
C ALA A 46 25.13 59.55 76.02
N GLY A 47 24.54 60.19 77.03
CA GLY A 47 24.42 61.64 77.19
C GLY A 47 22.97 62.16 77.16
N PRO A 48 22.64 63.30 77.80
CA PRO A 48 23.37 64.04 78.83
C PRO A 48 22.46 64.33 80.05
N VAL A 49 22.90 64.05 81.28
CA VAL A 49 22.16 64.51 82.47
C VAL A 49 23.13 65.13 83.48
N SER A 50 23.03 66.46 83.51
CA SER A 50 23.24 67.40 84.60
C SER A 50 23.79 66.85 85.92
N TRP A 51 25.00 67.26 86.25
CA TRP A 51 25.41 67.42 87.64
C TRP A 51 24.79 68.72 88.17
N ASP A 52 23.53 68.64 88.59
CA ASP A 52 22.99 69.61 89.54
C ASP A 52 23.61 69.30 90.91
N ASN A 53 24.48 70.21 91.32
CA ASN A 53 25.04 70.31 92.65
C ASN A 53 24.02 71.02 93.55
N PRO A 54 23.59 70.40 94.67
CA PRO A 54 23.44 71.25 95.85
C PRO A 54 23.94 70.57 97.12
N GLY A 55 24.51 71.39 97.99
CA GLY A 55 24.55 71.10 99.42
C GLY A 55 25.82 70.45 99.89
N GLN A 56 26.75 71.31 100.31
CA GLN A 56 27.63 71.01 101.44
C GLN A 56 26.79 70.38 102.57
N SER A 57 26.96 69.08 102.81
CA SER A 57 26.83 68.52 104.15
C SER A 57 28.23 68.25 104.68
N PRO A 58 28.49 68.57 105.96
CA PRO A 58 29.82 68.92 106.42
C PRO A 58 30.77 67.73 106.32
N SER A 59 32.05 68.05 106.15
CA SER A 59 33.19 67.19 106.49
C SER A 59 33.08 66.77 107.97
N PHE A 60 32.20 65.82 108.25
CA PHE A 60 32.30 64.97 109.43
C PHE A 60 33.43 64.00 109.13
N LYS A 61 34.49 64.06 109.95
CA LYS A 61 35.46 62.98 110.03
C LYS A 61 34.64 61.71 110.27
N LYS A 62 34.45 60.91 109.23
CA LYS A 62 33.74 59.64 109.36
C LYS A 62 34.50 58.86 110.43
N THR A 63 33.88 58.67 111.58
CA THR A 63 34.44 57.86 112.65
C THR A 63 34.66 56.45 112.10
N PRO A 64 35.64 55.68 112.63
CA PRO A 64 35.91 54.33 112.15
C PRO A 64 34.63 53.45 112.07
N GLU A 65 33.66 53.72 112.95
CA GLU A 65 32.36 53.05 112.99
C GLU A 65 31.42 53.41 111.83
N THR A 66 31.37 54.66 111.38
CA THR A 66 30.48 55.07 110.27
C THR A 66 31.01 54.61 108.90
N LEU A 67 32.35 54.63 108.72
CA LEU A 67 33.02 53.98 107.58
C LEU A 67 32.80 52.47 107.60
N LYS A 68 32.85 51.84 108.79
CA LYS A 68 32.60 50.40 108.94
C LYS A 68 31.17 50.04 108.54
N THR A 69 30.16 50.81 108.93
CA THR A 69 28.76 50.56 108.54
C THR A 69 28.50 50.78 107.05
N GLU A 70 29.19 51.73 106.41
CA GLU A 70 29.07 52.00 104.98
C GLU A 70 29.74 50.90 104.14
N VAL A 71 30.94 50.47 104.56
CA VAL A 71 31.62 49.29 103.99
C VAL A 71 30.82 48.02 104.20
N GLU A 72 30.20 47.83 105.36
CA GLU A 72 29.31 46.69 105.63
C GLU A 72 28.03 46.75 104.76
N ALA A 73 27.45 47.93 104.55
CA ALA A 73 26.29 48.11 103.67
C ALA A 73 26.63 47.87 102.18
N GLU A 74 27.79 48.35 101.71
CA GLU A 74 28.29 48.08 100.35
C GLU A 74 28.63 46.59 100.17
N LEU A 75 29.20 45.95 101.18
CA LEU A 75 29.46 44.51 101.16
C LEU A 75 28.16 43.70 101.08
N ILE A 76 27.10 44.10 101.79
CA ILE A 76 25.78 43.46 101.71
C ILE A 76 25.16 43.65 100.33
N ARG A 77 25.25 44.87 99.73
CA ARG A 77 24.78 45.12 98.36
C ARG A 77 25.53 44.29 97.34
N ALA A 78 26.87 44.26 97.40
CA ALA A 78 27.69 43.45 96.51
C ALA A 78 27.39 41.93 96.65
N LYS A 79 27.13 41.44 97.86
CA LYS A 79 26.68 40.05 98.10
C LYS A 79 25.29 39.79 97.52
N LEU A 80 24.37 40.75 97.62
CA LEU A 80 23.03 40.64 97.05
C LEU A 80 23.06 40.64 95.51
N ASP A 81 23.92 41.46 94.90
CA ASP A 81 24.15 41.51 93.46
C ASP A 81 24.83 40.24 92.95
N LEU A 82 25.78 39.68 93.71
CA LEU A 82 26.36 38.37 93.40
C LEU A 82 25.30 37.26 93.43
N ALA A 83 24.43 37.26 94.44
CA ALA A 83 23.35 36.27 94.55
C ALA A 83 22.25 36.47 93.49
N SER A 84 21.97 37.70 93.06
CA SER A 84 21.04 37.99 91.96
C SER A 84 21.61 37.55 90.61
N ALA A 85 22.90 37.82 90.37
CA ALA A 85 23.63 37.35 89.19
C ALA A 85 23.73 35.82 89.14
N GLN A 86 23.97 35.15 90.28
CA GLN A 86 23.98 33.69 90.36
C GLN A 86 22.61 33.07 90.05
N ARG A 87 21.51 33.64 90.56
CA ARG A 87 20.15 33.20 90.22
C ARG A 87 19.83 33.41 88.74
N HIS A 88 20.24 34.55 88.19
CA HIS A 88 20.07 34.83 86.76
C HIS A 88 20.88 33.83 85.91
N TRP A 89 22.10 33.50 86.32
CA TRP A 89 22.94 32.49 85.65
C TRP A 89 22.27 31.12 85.63
N GLN A 90 21.77 30.64 86.78
CA GLN A 90 21.02 29.37 86.86
C GLN A 90 19.75 29.40 86.01
N GLN A 91 19.02 30.53 86.00
CA GLN A 91 17.85 30.70 85.17
C GLN A 91 18.18 30.67 83.67
N MET A 92 19.30 31.27 83.26
CA MET A 92 19.78 31.22 81.88
C MET A 92 20.19 29.80 81.47
N GLU A 93 20.83 29.04 82.36
CA GLU A 93 21.16 27.63 82.14
C GLU A 93 19.90 26.79 81.91
N HIS A 94 18.86 26.98 82.72
CA HIS A 94 17.57 26.34 82.51
C HIS A 94 16.89 26.77 81.18
N ILE A 95 16.96 28.05 80.82
CA ILE A 95 16.39 28.55 79.56
C ILE A 95 17.14 27.97 78.35
N LEU A 96 18.47 27.87 78.43
CA LEU A 96 19.28 27.24 77.38
C LEU A 96 18.91 25.76 77.19
N GLU A 97 18.71 25.03 78.28
CA GLU A 97 18.29 23.63 78.21
C GLU A 97 16.88 23.49 77.61
N ILE A 98 15.93 24.33 78.01
CA ILE A 98 14.59 24.36 77.40
C ILE A 98 14.68 24.63 75.90
N ARG A 99 15.49 25.62 75.47
CA ARG A 99 15.68 25.94 74.05
C ARG A 99 16.33 24.80 73.27
N LYS A 100 17.28 24.09 73.89
CA LYS A 100 17.91 22.91 73.31
C LYS A 100 16.89 21.79 73.11
N LEU A 101 16.08 21.50 74.12
CA LEU A 101 15.01 20.50 74.03
C LEU A 101 13.96 20.88 72.97
N GLU A 102 13.56 22.15 72.89
CA GLU A 102 12.67 22.66 71.82
C GLU A 102 13.28 22.47 70.42
N ALA A 103 14.58 22.72 70.26
CA ALA A 103 15.28 22.53 69.00
C ALA A 103 15.41 21.04 68.63
N GLU A 104 15.69 20.18 69.59
CA GLU A 104 15.73 18.72 69.41
C GLU A 104 14.36 18.15 69.05
N GLU A 105 13.28 18.64 69.67
CA GLU A 105 11.91 18.24 69.32
C GLU A 105 11.55 18.67 67.89
N LYS A 106 11.86 19.91 67.50
CA LYS A 106 11.67 20.38 66.12
C LYS A 106 12.45 19.54 65.11
N LEU A 107 13.70 19.23 65.42
CA LEU A 107 14.54 18.37 64.58
C LEU A 107 13.97 16.96 64.48
N ARG A 108 13.45 16.41 65.58
CA ARG A 108 12.81 15.09 65.60
C ARG A 108 11.54 15.06 64.77
N LYS A 109 10.70 16.11 64.84
CA LYS A 109 9.49 16.25 64.00
C LYS A 109 9.84 16.35 62.52
N ALA A 110 10.79 17.22 62.15
CA ALA A 110 11.24 17.36 60.77
C ALA A 110 11.84 16.05 60.21
N LYS A 111 12.59 15.29 61.03
CA LYS A 111 13.08 13.95 60.65
C LYS A 111 11.95 12.95 60.44
N ALA A 112 10.95 12.93 61.32
CA ALA A 112 9.79 12.05 61.20
C ALA A 112 8.95 12.36 59.94
N GLU A 113 8.74 13.65 59.65
CA GLU A 113 8.09 14.11 58.42
C GLU A 113 8.88 13.69 57.17
N GLY A 114 10.21 13.86 57.19
CA GLY A 114 11.09 13.39 56.10
C GLY A 114 10.98 11.89 55.86
N THR A 115 11.04 11.06 56.91
CA THR A 115 10.89 9.60 56.76
C THR A 115 9.52 9.18 56.24
N MET A 116 8.47 9.94 56.56
CA MET A 116 7.12 9.66 56.08
C MET A 116 6.98 9.98 54.59
N ILE A 117 7.59 11.08 54.13
CA ILE A 117 7.66 11.44 52.71
C ILE A 117 8.41 10.37 51.91
N ASP A 118 9.53 9.86 52.44
CA ASP A 118 10.30 8.78 51.79
C ASP A 118 9.47 7.50 51.66
N GLN A 119 8.72 7.12 52.71
CA GLN A 119 7.80 5.98 52.67
C GLN A 119 6.65 6.17 51.68
N ASP A 120 6.07 7.38 51.61
CA ASP A 120 5.00 7.70 50.67
C ASP A 120 5.51 7.64 49.22
N LEU A 121 6.74 8.11 48.97
CA LEU A 121 7.39 8.01 47.66
C LEU A 121 7.62 6.54 47.26
N GLU A 122 8.15 5.72 48.18
CA GLU A 122 8.36 4.29 47.95
C GLU A 122 7.03 3.56 47.67
N ASN A 123 5.99 3.86 48.44
CA ASN A 123 4.64 3.31 48.23
C ASN A 123 4.06 3.72 46.87
N ALA A 124 4.26 4.98 46.45
CA ALA A 124 3.84 5.46 45.13
C ALA A 124 4.60 4.75 43.99
N GLU A 125 5.91 4.55 44.13
CA GLU A 125 6.71 3.79 43.16
C GLU A 125 6.28 2.34 43.05
N LEU A 126 6.01 1.67 44.17
CA LEU A 126 5.51 0.29 44.19
C LEU A 126 4.14 0.19 43.54
N SER A 127 3.22 1.12 43.82
CA SER A 127 1.90 1.19 43.19
C SER A 127 2.01 1.35 41.67
N LEU A 128 2.90 2.22 41.20
CA LEU A 128 3.15 2.40 39.77
C LEU A 128 3.72 1.14 39.11
N LYS A 129 4.66 0.46 39.77
CA LYS A 129 5.22 -0.82 39.29
C LYS A 129 4.14 -1.88 39.14
N VAL A 130 3.22 -2.00 40.11
CA VAL A 130 2.08 -2.93 40.05
C VAL A 130 1.13 -2.55 38.90
N ALA A 131 0.82 -1.26 38.73
CA ALA A 131 -0.03 -0.79 37.63
C ALA A 131 0.58 -1.12 36.25
N ILE A 132 1.89 -0.91 36.09
CA ILE A 132 2.62 -1.26 34.86
C ILE A 132 2.61 -2.78 34.63
N ALA A 133 2.84 -3.58 35.68
CA ALA A 133 2.81 -5.04 35.58
C ALA A 133 1.42 -5.55 35.14
N ASN A 134 0.34 -5.01 35.72
CA ASN A 134 -1.03 -5.34 35.34
C ASN A 134 -1.34 -4.91 33.89
N ALA A 135 -0.92 -3.71 33.48
CA ALA A 135 -1.09 -3.25 32.11
C ALA A 135 -0.35 -4.16 31.11
N ARG A 136 0.88 -4.58 31.44
CA ARG A 136 1.65 -5.53 30.61
C ARG A 136 0.96 -6.90 30.52
N ALA A 137 0.44 -7.41 31.62
CA ALA A 137 -0.32 -8.67 31.63
C ALA A 137 -1.58 -8.59 30.76
N ASN A 138 -2.31 -7.47 30.82
CA ASN A 138 -3.48 -7.24 29.99
C ASN A 138 -3.13 -7.18 28.50
N VAL A 139 -2.06 -6.45 28.14
CA VAL A 139 -1.58 -6.39 26.74
C VAL A 139 -1.16 -7.78 26.24
N ALA A 140 -0.42 -8.55 27.05
CA ALA A 140 -0.01 -9.90 26.69
C ALA A 140 -1.23 -10.83 26.48
N SER A 141 -2.24 -10.73 27.34
CA SER A 141 -3.48 -11.50 27.21
C SER A 141 -4.28 -11.11 25.95
N ALA A 142 -4.33 -9.81 25.62
CA ALA A 142 -4.97 -9.31 24.41
C ALA A 142 -4.25 -9.79 23.15
N GLN A 143 -2.91 -9.77 23.14
CA GLN A 143 -2.09 -10.30 22.04
C GLN A 143 -2.31 -11.80 21.84
N LEU A 144 -2.39 -12.57 22.93
CA LEU A 144 -2.68 -14.01 22.84
C LEU A 144 -4.07 -14.26 22.25
N ASN A 145 -5.08 -13.48 22.67
CA ASN A 145 -6.43 -13.57 22.13
C ASN A 145 -6.48 -13.18 20.65
N GLN A 146 -5.75 -12.14 20.24
CA GLN A 146 -5.63 -11.74 18.84
C GLN A 146 -5.04 -12.87 18.00
N LYS A 147 -3.92 -13.46 18.42
CA LYS A 147 -3.29 -14.59 17.72
C LYS A 147 -4.21 -15.79 17.60
N ARG A 148 -5.01 -16.07 18.64
CA ARG A 148 -6.01 -17.14 18.61
C ARG A 148 -7.07 -16.88 17.53
N LEU A 149 -7.60 -15.65 17.47
CA LEU A 149 -8.60 -15.27 16.47
C LEU A 149 -8.05 -15.30 15.05
N GLU A 150 -6.80 -14.85 14.85
CA GLU A 150 -6.10 -14.94 13.57
C GLU A 150 -5.97 -16.39 13.11
N PHE A 151 -5.50 -17.28 13.99
CA PHE A 151 -5.36 -18.70 13.71
C PHE A 151 -6.71 -19.38 13.39
N GLU A 152 -7.77 -19.02 14.13
CA GLU A 152 -9.14 -19.51 13.85
C GLU A 152 -9.65 -19.05 12.48
N ALA A 153 -9.38 -17.80 12.09
CA ALA A 153 -9.75 -17.25 10.80
C ALA A 153 -8.99 -17.93 9.65
N GLU A 154 -7.69 -18.14 9.80
CA GLU A 154 -6.86 -18.88 8.83
C GLU A 154 -7.34 -20.32 8.66
N THR A 155 -7.67 -21.00 9.76
CA THR A 155 -8.19 -22.37 9.73
C THR A 155 -9.52 -22.44 8.97
N LYS A 156 -10.45 -21.49 9.22
CA LYS A 156 -11.72 -21.42 8.49
C LYS A 156 -11.52 -21.15 7.00
N LEU A 157 -10.60 -20.26 6.65
CA LEU A 157 -10.27 -19.96 5.26
C LEU A 157 -9.70 -21.21 4.56
N GLY A 158 -8.77 -21.92 5.21
CA GLY A 158 -8.19 -23.15 4.67
C GLY A 158 -9.23 -24.25 4.45
N LEU A 159 -10.16 -24.45 5.39
CA LEU A 159 -11.28 -25.39 5.24
C LEU A 159 -12.21 -25.00 4.08
N ALA A 160 -12.54 -23.72 3.92
CA ALA A 160 -13.36 -23.23 2.81
C ALA A 160 -12.66 -23.43 1.46
N GLN A 161 -11.36 -23.16 1.37
CA GLN A 161 -10.57 -23.39 0.16
C GLN A 161 -10.49 -24.88 -0.20
N ALA A 162 -10.33 -25.76 0.80
CA ALA A 162 -10.35 -27.20 0.59
C ALA A 162 -11.72 -27.68 0.06
N ALA A 163 -12.82 -27.17 0.60
CA ALA A 163 -14.17 -27.50 0.12
C ALA A 163 -14.39 -27.10 -1.35
N VAL A 164 -14.01 -25.87 -1.73
CA VAL A 164 -14.09 -25.41 -3.13
C VAL A 164 -13.21 -26.26 -4.04
N THR A 165 -12.03 -26.66 -3.57
CA THR A 165 -11.11 -27.49 -4.35
C THR A 165 -11.68 -28.90 -4.55
N TYR A 166 -12.29 -29.48 -3.52
CA TYR A 166 -12.97 -30.76 -3.62
C TYR A 166 -14.14 -30.71 -4.62
N GLU A 167 -14.98 -29.68 -4.55
CA GLU A 167 -16.06 -29.47 -5.52
C GLU A 167 -15.54 -29.33 -6.95
N LYS A 168 -14.46 -28.55 -7.16
CA LYS A 168 -13.81 -28.44 -8.48
C LYS A 168 -13.35 -29.79 -9.01
N ILE A 169 -12.68 -30.59 -8.19
CA ILE A 169 -12.19 -31.92 -8.59
C ILE A 169 -13.36 -32.86 -8.92
N ALA A 170 -14.42 -32.84 -8.12
CA ALA A 170 -15.63 -33.62 -8.39
C ALA A 170 -16.26 -33.24 -9.73
N ARG A 171 -16.36 -31.93 -10.03
CA ARG A 171 -16.88 -31.44 -11.32
C ARG A 171 -15.97 -31.77 -12.49
N ILE A 172 -14.64 -31.77 -12.31
CA ILE A 172 -13.70 -32.20 -13.36
C ILE A 172 -13.94 -33.66 -13.76
N GLY A 173 -14.21 -34.55 -12.79
CA GLY A 173 -14.58 -35.94 -13.06
C GLY A 173 -15.87 -36.06 -13.85
N GLU A 174 -16.92 -35.32 -13.45
CA GLU A 174 -18.18 -35.27 -14.20
C GLU A 174 -18.01 -34.72 -15.62
N ILE A 175 -17.21 -33.66 -15.78
CA ILE A 175 -16.89 -33.09 -17.10
C ILE A 175 -16.16 -34.11 -17.96
N ALA A 176 -15.19 -34.85 -17.40
CA ALA A 176 -14.47 -35.90 -18.12
C ALA A 176 -15.40 -37.05 -18.55
N ASP A 177 -16.34 -37.46 -17.69
CA ASP A 177 -17.33 -38.49 -18.02
C ASP A 177 -18.33 -38.02 -19.07
N LEU A 178 -18.78 -36.76 -18.98
CA LEU A 178 -19.63 -36.14 -19.99
C LEU A 178 -18.89 -35.99 -21.32
N GLN A 179 -17.60 -35.64 -21.31
CA GLN A 179 -16.75 -35.62 -22.49
C GLN A 179 -16.59 -37.03 -23.08
N LYS A 180 -16.46 -38.07 -22.25
CA LYS A 180 -16.38 -39.46 -22.71
C LYS A 180 -17.68 -39.92 -23.35
N LYS A 181 -18.84 -39.59 -22.75
CA LYS A 181 -20.16 -39.84 -23.32
C LYS A 181 -20.38 -39.05 -24.61
N TRP A 182 -19.95 -37.79 -24.64
CA TRP A 182 -19.99 -36.95 -25.84
C TRP A 182 -19.12 -37.54 -26.95
N ASN A 183 -17.91 -37.99 -26.63
CA ASN A 183 -17.03 -38.67 -27.58
C ASN A 183 -17.66 -39.98 -28.09
N GLN A 184 -18.35 -40.76 -27.25
CA GLN A 184 -19.09 -41.95 -27.69
C GLN A 184 -20.27 -41.61 -28.61
N ILE A 185 -21.00 -40.51 -28.36
CA ILE A 185 -22.06 -40.01 -29.25
C ILE A 185 -21.47 -39.48 -30.56
N ALA A 186 -20.33 -38.78 -30.48
CA ALA A 186 -19.59 -38.28 -31.64
C ALA A 186 -19.01 -39.42 -32.49
N ILE A 187 -18.56 -40.54 -31.90
CA ILE A 187 -18.08 -41.72 -32.61
C ILE A 187 -19.17 -42.34 -33.51
N ASN A 188 -20.45 -42.21 -33.17
CA ASN A 188 -21.56 -42.67 -34.02
C ASN A 188 -21.89 -41.74 -35.19
N LYS A 189 -21.32 -40.53 -35.23
CA LYS A 189 -21.33 -39.67 -36.42
C LYS A 189 -19.93 -39.79 -37.02
N GLN A 190 -19.77 -40.58 -38.07
CA GLN A 190 -18.49 -40.67 -38.77
C GLN A 190 -18.18 -39.32 -39.43
N ILE A 191 -17.56 -38.40 -38.68
CA ILE A 191 -17.18 -37.07 -39.15
C ILE A 191 -15.96 -37.29 -40.05
N SER A 192 -16.21 -37.30 -41.35
CA SER A 192 -15.16 -37.29 -42.37
C SER A 192 -14.65 -35.87 -42.53
N TYR A 193 -13.35 -35.64 -42.32
CA TYR A 193 -12.71 -34.35 -42.58
C TYR A 193 -12.21 -34.31 -44.03
N PRO A 194 -12.90 -33.57 -44.93
CA PRO A 194 -12.39 -33.45 -46.29
C PRO A 194 -11.04 -32.72 -46.26
N LEU A 195 -10.07 -33.22 -47.02
CA LEU A 195 -8.76 -32.59 -47.15
C LEU A 195 -8.85 -31.21 -47.82
N ASP A 196 -9.80 -31.04 -48.74
CA ASP A 196 -10.18 -29.74 -49.26
C ASP A 196 -11.43 -29.22 -48.53
N PRO A 197 -11.32 -28.14 -47.75
CA PRO A 197 -12.44 -27.71 -46.92
C PRO A 197 -13.48 -26.87 -47.66
N VAL A 198 -13.23 -26.50 -48.92
CA VAL A 198 -14.21 -25.79 -49.73
C VAL A 198 -15.04 -26.81 -50.51
N VAL A 199 -16.33 -26.92 -50.16
CA VAL A 199 -17.28 -27.82 -50.81
C VAL A 199 -18.43 -26.97 -51.36
N ASP A 200 -18.70 -27.08 -52.66
CA ASP A 200 -19.75 -26.32 -53.35
C ASP A 200 -19.68 -24.79 -53.13
N GLY A 201 -18.46 -24.25 -53.07
CA GLY A 201 -18.21 -22.81 -52.85
C GLY A 201 -18.41 -22.34 -51.41
N VAL A 202 -18.67 -23.25 -50.46
CA VAL A 202 -18.80 -22.96 -49.04
C VAL A 202 -17.60 -23.53 -48.29
N LEU A 203 -16.93 -22.70 -47.48
CA LEU A 203 -15.87 -23.18 -46.59
C LEU A 203 -16.49 -23.92 -45.40
N ARG A 204 -16.17 -25.21 -45.26
CA ARG A 204 -16.54 -26.02 -44.10
C ARG A 204 -15.41 -26.02 -43.09
N ILE A 205 -15.65 -25.39 -41.96
CA ILE A 205 -14.74 -25.34 -40.81
C ILE A 205 -15.12 -26.49 -39.90
N SER A 206 -14.26 -27.50 -39.77
CA SER A 206 -14.55 -28.65 -38.92
C SER A 206 -14.49 -28.29 -37.43
N ASP A 207 -14.87 -29.25 -36.59
CA ASP A 207 -14.67 -29.19 -35.13
C ASP A 207 -13.19 -29.11 -34.71
N ARG A 208 -12.24 -29.33 -35.64
CA ARG A 208 -10.80 -29.07 -35.50
C ARG A 208 -10.47 -27.57 -35.59
N ARG A 209 -11.33 -26.75 -34.98
CA ARG A 209 -11.24 -25.29 -34.88
C ARG A 209 -10.42 -24.89 -33.66
N ILE A 210 -9.66 -23.82 -33.81
CA ILE A 210 -8.93 -23.11 -32.76
C ILE A 210 -9.37 -21.66 -32.80
N SER A 211 -9.93 -21.16 -31.71
CA SER A 211 -10.31 -19.73 -31.61
C SER A 211 -9.05 -18.88 -31.44
N PHE A 212 -8.89 -17.87 -32.29
CA PHE A 212 -7.78 -16.91 -32.24
C PHE A 212 -8.36 -15.50 -32.21
N ASN A 213 -8.64 -14.99 -31.01
CA ASN A 213 -9.37 -13.74 -30.83
C ASN A 213 -8.73 -12.92 -29.71
N GLY A 214 -8.77 -11.59 -29.84
CA GLY A 214 -8.12 -10.68 -28.91
C GLY A 214 -6.61 -10.53 -29.13
N ILE A 215 -5.92 -10.04 -28.11
CA ILE A 215 -4.50 -9.70 -28.15
C ILE A 215 -3.66 -10.98 -28.22
N VAL A 216 -2.64 -10.99 -29.08
CA VAL A 216 -1.64 -12.06 -29.12
C VAL A 216 -0.71 -11.92 -27.92
N ASN A 217 -0.84 -12.83 -26.95
CA ASN A 217 0.00 -12.94 -25.76
C ASN A 217 0.44 -14.41 -25.56
N ASP A 218 1.20 -14.68 -24.51
CA ASP A 218 1.72 -16.03 -24.24
C ASP A 218 0.63 -17.05 -23.92
N GLU A 219 -0.49 -16.62 -23.33
CA GLU A 219 -1.64 -17.47 -23.03
C GLU A 219 -2.32 -17.93 -24.33
N LEU A 220 -2.65 -17.00 -25.23
CA LEU A 220 -3.21 -17.33 -26.53
C LEU A 220 -2.26 -18.22 -27.35
N ALA A 221 -0.96 -17.90 -27.34
CA ALA A 221 0.02 -18.70 -28.05
C ALA A 221 0.12 -20.12 -27.50
N LYS A 222 0.12 -20.28 -26.17
CA LYS A 222 0.09 -21.57 -25.51
C LYS A 222 -1.15 -22.37 -25.92
N ASP A 223 -2.35 -21.78 -25.82
CA ASP A 223 -3.61 -22.44 -26.16
C ASP A 223 -3.64 -22.91 -27.62
N VAL A 224 -3.19 -22.06 -28.55
CA VAL A 224 -3.12 -22.40 -29.98
C VAL A 224 -2.12 -23.53 -30.22
N CYS A 225 -0.92 -23.46 -29.64
CA CYS A 225 0.11 -24.48 -29.82
C CYS A 225 -0.31 -25.84 -29.23
N GLU A 226 -0.86 -25.85 -28.00
CA GLU A 226 -1.35 -27.06 -27.35
C GLU A 226 -2.49 -27.69 -28.15
N ARG A 227 -3.40 -26.88 -28.70
CA ARG A 227 -4.51 -27.37 -29.51
C ARG A 227 -4.04 -27.92 -30.86
N ILE A 228 -3.03 -27.33 -31.51
CA ILE A 228 -2.38 -27.91 -32.70
C ILE A 228 -1.77 -29.27 -32.36
N ALA A 229 -1.04 -29.38 -31.24
CA ALA A 229 -0.44 -30.64 -30.80
C ALA A 229 -1.51 -31.71 -30.52
N PHE A 230 -2.60 -31.33 -29.85
CA PHE A 230 -3.75 -32.19 -29.57
C PHE A 230 -4.37 -32.74 -30.85
N TYR A 231 -4.68 -31.88 -31.83
CA TYR A 231 -5.29 -32.33 -33.08
C TYR A 231 -4.36 -33.18 -33.93
N ASN A 232 -3.05 -32.90 -33.92
CA ASN A 232 -2.05 -33.76 -34.56
C ASN A 232 -1.99 -35.16 -33.96
N ALA A 233 -2.22 -35.30 -32.64
CA ALA A 233 -2.26 -36.60 -31.98
C ALA A 233 -3.52 -37.41 -32.33
N LEU A 234 -4.65 -36.74 -32.58
CA LEU A 234 -5.90 -37.39 -32.98
C LEU A 234 -5.90 -37.82 -34.45
N ASP A 235 -5.50 -36.92 -35.35
CA ASP A 235 -5.39 -37.20 -36.78
C ASP A 235 -4.36 -36.26 -37.37
N SER A 236 -3.27 -36.79 -37.91
CA SER A 236 -2.17 -35.98 -38.43
C SER A 236 -2.34 -35.55 -39.89
N GLN A 237 -3.46 -35.88 -40.54
CA GLN A 237 -3.75 -35.58 -41.95
C GLN A 237 -4.90 -34.58 -42.09
N ALA A 238 -5.91 -34.67 -41.22
CA ALA A 238 -7.08 -33.80 -41.27
C ALA A 238 -6.74 -32.33 -40.94
N PRO A 239 -7.25 -31.36 -41.72
CA PRO A 239 -6.92 -29.95 -41.54
C PRO A 239 -7.34 -29.39 -40.18
N ILE A 240 -6.58 -28.41 -39.69
CA ILE A 240 -6.83 -27.65 -38.47
C ILE A 240 -7.14 -26.21 -38.87
N PHE A 241 -8.16 -25.60 -38.28
CA PHE A 241 -8.59 -24.24 -38.62
C PHE A 241 -8.35 -23.29 -37.46
N ILE A 242 -7.39 -22.38 -37.60
CA ILE A 242 -7.28 -21.21 -36.74
C ILE A 242 -8.29 -20.17 -37.24
N VAL A 243 -9.29 -19.84 -36.42
CA VAL A 243 -10.37 -18.93 -36.80
C VAL A 243 -10.23 -17.61 -36.04
N ILE A 244 -10.08 -16.53 -36.81
CA ILE A 244 -9.91 -15.15 -36.34
C ILE A 244 -11.20 -14.39 -36.60
N ASP A 245 -12.01 -14.19 -35.57
CA ASP A 245 -13.15 -13.29 -35.63
C ASP A 245 -12.66 -11.84 -35.51
N ARG A 246 -11.82 -11.55 -34.52
CA ARG A 246 -11.18 -10.25 -34.31
C ARG A 246 -9.88 -10.36 -33.52
N SER A 247 -8.75 -10.00 -34.12
CA SER A 247 -7.47 -9.86 -33.42
C SER A 247 -6.67 -8.64 -33.92
N PRO A 248 -6.25 -7.73 -33.01
CA PRO A 248 -5.35 -6.63 -33.35
C PRO A 248 -3.87 -7.03 -33.46
N GLY A 249 -3.53 -8.31 -33.25
CA GLY A 249 -2.15 -8.76 -33.09
C GLY A 249 -1.66 -8.58 -31.65
N GLY A 250 -0.34 -8.41 -31.46
CA GLY A 250 0.27 -8.33 -30.13
C GLY A 250 1.74 -8.73 -30.15
N SER A 251 2.14 -9.55 -29.19
CA SER A 251 3.52 -10.01 -29.01
C SER A 251 4.08 -10.73 -30.24
N VAL A 252 5.19 -10.22 -30.77
CA VAL A 252 5.92 -10.82 -31.89
C VAL A 252 6.48 -12.20 -31.51
N MET A 253 6.97 -12.35 -30.28
CA MET A 253 7.53 -13.62 -29.79
C MET A 253 6.47 -14.72 -29.70
N SER A 254 5.32 -14.39 -29.10
CA SER A 254 4.20 -15.33 -28.93
C SER A 254 3.59 -15.67 -30.30
N GLY A 255 3.49 -14.69 -31.20
CA GLY A 255 3.10 -14.94 -32.60
C GLY A 255 4.08 -15.84 -33.36
N TYR A 256 5.39 -15.67 -33.15
CA TYR A 256 6.40 -16.52 -33.76
C TYR A 256 6.36 -17.96 -33.22
N GLN A 257 6.03 -18.16 -31.95
CA GLN A 257 5.76 -19.49 -31.39
C GLN A 257 4.62 -20.19 -32.14
N ILE A 258 3.53 -19.47 -32.43
CA ILE A 258 2.39 -19.99 -33.20
C ILE A 258 2.81 -20.34 -34.63
N LEU A 259 3.58 -19.48 -35.29
CA LEU A 259 4.11 -19.76 -36.64
C LEU A 259 4.95 -21.04 -36.68
N GLN A 260 5.82 -21.25 -35.68
CA GLN A 260 6.62 -22.47 -35.58
C GLN A 260 5.75 -23.70 -35.35
N ALA A 261 4.72 -23.60 -34.51
CA ALA A 261 3.78 -24.69 -34.29
C ALA A 261 2.99 -25.03 -35.58
N MET A 262 2.58 -24.02 -36.36
CA MET A 262 1.94 -24.21 -37.65
C MET A 262 2.87 -24.90 -38.67
N GLU A 263 4.14 -24.49 -38.72
CA GLU A 263 5.15 -25.04 -39.62
C GLU A 263 5.56 -26.48 -39.25
N ALA A 264 5.67 -26.78 -37.95
CA ALA A 264 6.01 -28.10 -37.43
C ALA A 264 4.82 -29.09 -37.42
N SER A 265 3.59 -28.59 -37.60
CA SER A 265 2.38 -29.42 -37.62
C SER A 265 2.39 -30.39 -38.79
N ARG A 266 2.04 -31.66 -38.53
CA ARG A 266 1.86 -32.67 -39.59
C ARG A 266 0.55 -32.44 -40.34
N ALA A 267 -0.52 -32.20 -39.59
CA ALA A 267 -1.80 -31.79 -40.13
C ALA A 267 -1.68 -30.38 -40.74
N PRO A 268 -2.30 -30.12 -41.90
CA PRO A 268 -2.25 -28.80 -42.51
C PRO A 268 -3.04 -27.79 -41.64
N VAL A 269 -2.38 -26.71 -41.23
CA VAL A 269 -3.01 -25.62 -40.47
C VAL A 269 -3.43 -24.50 -41.42
N TYR A 270 -4.73 -24.22 -41.42
CA TYR A 270 -5.36 -23.16 -42.19
C TYR A 270 -5.81 -22.03 -41.29
N VAL A 271 -5.77 -20.81 -41.81
CA VAL A 271 -6.24 -19.61 -41.07
C VAL A 271 -7.48 -19.05 -41.74
N VAL A 272 -8.50 -18.71 -40.96
CA VAL A 272 -9.76 -18.15 -41.45
C VAL A 272 -9.99 -16.80 -40.78
N VAL A 273 -10.06 -15.73 -41.57
CA VAL A 273 -10.32 -14.37 -41.08
C VAL A 273 -11.76 -13.99 -41.37
N LYS A 274 -12.54 -13.79 -40.32
CA LYS A 274 -13.96 -13.45 -40.43
C LYS A 274 -14.25 -11.96 -40.29
N GLY A 275 -13.46 -11.24 -39.49
CA GLY A 275 -13.70 -9.81 -39.23
C GLY A 275 -12.44 -8.96 -39.32
N TYR A 276 -11.47 -9.19 -38.45
CA TYR A 276 -10.29 -8.30 -38.34
C TYR A 276 -9.03 -9.09 -37.96
N ALA A 277 -7.98 -8.97 -38.78
CA ALA A 277 -6.66 -9.51 -38.49
C ALA A 277 -5.60 -8.43 -38.76
N ALA A 278 -4.99 -7.90 -37.70
CA ALA A 278 -3.94 -6.89 -37.81
C ALA A 278 -2.62 -7.37 -37.21
N SER A 279 -1.52 -6.74 -37.67
CA SER A 279 -0.18 -6.95 -37.13
C SER A 279 0.20 -8.44 -37.12
N MET A 280 0.54 -8.99 -35.95
CA MET A 280 0.92 -10.39 -35.83
C MET A 280 -0.17 -11.37 -36.29
N ALA A 281 -1.46 -11.03 -36.14
CA ALA A 281 -2.55 -11.85 -36.68
C ALA A 281 -2.59 -11.85 -38.22
N ALA A 282 -2.31 -10.69 -38.84
CA ALA A 282 -2.18 -10.56 -40.29
C ALA A 282 -0.96 -11.37 -40.80
N ILE A 283 0.17 -11.30 -40.11
CA ILE A 283 1.38 -12.08 -40.45
C ILE A 283 1.09 -13.58 -40.39
N ILE A 284 0.43 -14.07 -39.32
CA ILE A 284 0.03 -15.48 -39.20
C ILE A 284 -0.89 -15.88 -40.36
N THR A 285 -1.87 -15.03 -40.69
CA THR A 285 -2.78 -15.26 -41.81
C THR A 285 -2.03 -15.34 -43.14
N THR A 286 -1.09 -14.42 -43.37
CA THR A 286 -0.32 -14.39 -44.61
C THR A 286 0.62 -15.57 -44.71
N LEU A 287 1.29 -15.98 -43.64
CA LEU A 287 2.24 -17.10 -43.69
C LEU A 287 1.58 -18.49 -43.66
N ALA A 288 0.29 -18.60 -43.34
CA ALA A 288 -0.45 -19.86 -43.39
C ALA A 288 -0.40 -20.55 -44.76
N LYS A 289 -0.36 -21.89 -44.78
CA LYS A 289 -0.33 -22.68 -46.03
C LYS A 289 -1.55 -22.40 -46.91
N ARG A 290 -2.73 -22.34 -46.28
CA ARG A 290 -3.95 -21.77 -46.87
C ARG A 290 -4.58 -20.84 -45.85
N SER A 291 -5.08 -19.72 -46.35
CA SER A 291 -5.86 -18.77 -45.58
C SER A 291 -7.11 -18.34 -46.35
N TYR A 292 -8.21 -18.18 -45.60
CA TYR A 292 -9.53 -17.83 -46.12
C TYR A 292 -9.98 -16.53 -45.46
N VAL A 293 -10.67 -15.67 -46.20
CA VAL A 293 -11.15 -14.39 -45.67
C VAL A 293 -12.52 -14.05 -46.21
N TYR A 294 -13.38 -13.44 -45.38
CA TYR A 294 -14.58 -12.79 -45.88
C TYR A 294 -14.20 -11.53 -46.67
N PRO A 295 -14.92 -11.17 -47.76
CA PRO A 295 -14.54 -10.02 -48.58
C PRO A 295 -14.52 -8.70 -47.78
N GLN A 296 -15.36 -8.58 -46.75
CA GLN A 296 -15.47 -7.36 -45.91
C GLN A 296 -14.54 -7.36 -44.70
N ALA A 297 -13.84 -8.47 -44.43
CA ALA A 297 -12.90 -8.52 -43.33
C ALA A 297 -11.67 -7.64 -43.64
N ILE A 298 -11.05 -7.09 -42.60
CA ILE A 298 -9.90 -6.20 -42.75
C ILE A 298 -8.64 -6.96 -42.36
N VAL A 299 -7.63 -6.85 -43.23
CA VAL A 299 -6.26 -7.31 -42.96
C VAL A 299 -5.34 -6.10 -42.95
N LEU A 300 -4.51 -5.97 -41.91
CA LEU A 300 -3.65 -4.79 -41.72
C LEU A 300 -2.23 -5.21 -41.37
N HIS A 301 -1.28 -4.81 -42.22
CA HIS A 301 0.16 -4.90 -41.94
C HIS A 301 0.73 -3.53 -41.56
N HIS A 302 1.62 -3.52 -40.58
CA HIS A 302 2.34 -2.33 -40.12
C HIS A 302 3.69 -2.77 -39.52
N GLN A 303 4.64 -1.84 -39.40
CA GLN A 303 5.94 -2.13 -38.82
C GLN A 303 5.83 -2.35 -37.31
N ALA A 304 6.56 -3.34 -36.79
CA ALA A 304 6.54 -3.64 -35.36
C ALA A 304 6.95 -2.44 -34.51
N SER A 305 6.13 -2.12 -33.51
CA SER A 305 6.41 -1.08 -32.52
C SER A 305 7.20 -1.65 -31.33
N THR A 306 8.12 -0.87 -30.78
CA THR A 306 8.88 -1.26 -29.58
C THR A 306 9.04 -0.05 -28.66
N SER A 307 9.09 -0.30 -27.35
CA SER A 307 9.48 0.68 -26.34
C SER A 307 10.72 0.15 -25.62
N LEU A 308 11.77 0.97 -25.53
CA LEU A 308 13.07 0.60 -24.99
C LEU A 308 13.48 1.60 -23.90
N SER A 309 14.18 1.14 -22.88
CA SER A 309 14.70 1.99 -21.80
C SER A 309 16.09 1.53 -21.37
N GLY A 310 16.96 2.48 -21.00
CA GLY A 310 18.34 2.21 -20.64
C GLY A 310 19.29 3.32 -21.09
N ASN A 311 20.60 3.11 -20.93
CA ASN A 311 21.62 4.03 -21.45
C ASN A 311 21.75 3.91 -22.99
N ASN A 312 22.43 4.88 -23.62
CA ASN A 312 22.57 4.95 -25.09
C ASN A 312 23.09 3.65 -25.73
N THR A 313 24.07 3.00 -25.10
CA THR A 313 24.63 1.73 -25.60
C THR A 313 23.61 0.60 -25.54
N GLN A 314 22.87 0.49 -24.43
CA GLN A 314 21.80 -0.51 -24.27
C GLN A 314 20.68 -0.29 -25.30
N LEU A 315 20.23 0.96 -25.49
CA LEU A 315 19.18 1.31 -26.44
C LEU A 315 19.59 0.96 -27.89
N ALA A 316 20.81 1.32 -28.29
CA ALA A 316 21.32 1.01 -29.63
C ALA A 316 21.39 -0.52 -29.87
N GLN A 317 21.86 -1.27 -28.87
CA GLN A 317 21.94 -2.73 -28.97
C GLN A 317 20.55 -3.37 -29.02
N GLN A 318 19.61 -2.95 -28.16
CA GLN A 318 18.24 -3.46 -28.15
C GLN A 318 17.52 -3.17 -29.47
N LEU A 319 17.61 -1.94 -29.98
CA LEU A 319 17.00 -1.57 -31.26
C LEU A 319 17.55 -2.41 -32.42
N LYS A 320 18.87 -2.64 -32.45
CA LYS A 320 19.50 -3.52 -33.45
C LYS A 320 18.90 -4.93 -33.40
N TRP A 321 18.78 -5.52 -32.21
CA TRP A 321 18.23 -6.87 -32.05
C TRP A 321 16.73 -6.94 -32.39
N THR A 322 15.94 -5.95 -31.98
CA THR A 322 14.52 -5.86 -32.34
C THR A 322 14.35 -5.80 -33.85
N LYS A 323 15.15 -4.98 -34.55
CA LYS A 323 15.13 -4.89 -36.02
C LYS A 323 15.43 -6.24 -36.67
N VAL A 324 16.52 -6.91 -36.25
CA VAL A 324 16.89 -8.24 -36.78
C VAL A 324 15.75 -9.24 -36.61
N TRP A 325 15.09 -9.25 -35.45
CA TRP A 325 13.99 -10.17 -35.19
C TRP A 325 12.77 -9.90 -36.08
N CYS A 326 12.37 -8.64 -36.20
CA CYS A 326 11.23 -8.24 -37.01
C CYS A 326 11.49 -8.46 -38.50
N ASP A 327 12.68 -8.10 -39.00
CA ASP A 327 13.06 -8.30 -40.40
C ASP A 327 13.01 -9.78 -40.79
N ARG A 328 13.45 -10.70 -39.93
CA ARG A 328 13.41 -12.15 -40.22
C ARG A 328 12.00 -12.68 -40.43
N ILE A 329 11.00 -12.08 -39.80
CA ILE A 329 9.60 -12.44 -40.00
C ILE A 329 9.06 -11.73 -41.24
N PHE A 330 9.34 -10.43 -41.39
CA PHE A 330 8.86 -9.64 -42.52
C PHE A 330 9.41 -10.08 -43.87
N ILE A 331 10.65 -10.58 -43.93
CA ILE A 331 11.22 -11.14 -45.17
C ILE A 331 10.33 -12.29 -45.67
N LYS A 332 9.90 -13.19 -44.79
CA LYS A 332 9.00 -14.29 -45.18
C LYS A 332 7.66 -13.78 -45.73
N VAL A 333 7.14 -12.69 -45.16
CA VAL A 333 5.88 -12.05 -45.62
C VAL A 333 6.10 -11.38 -46.98
N ALA A 334 7.16 -10.58 -47.11
CA ALA A 334 7.55 -9.87 -48.33
C ALA A 334 7.77 -10.85 -49.49
N ASP A 335 8.51 -11.94 -49.25
CA ASP A 335 8.75 -13.01 -50.23
C ASP A 335 7.44 -13.64 -50.70
N LYS A 336 6.49 -13.89 -49.79
CA LYS A 336 5.20 -14.49 -50.13
C LYS A 336 4.31 -13.57 -50.97
N VAL A 337 4.39 -12.26 -50.74
CA VAL A 337 3.64 -11.27 -51.53
C VAL A 337 4.37 -10.89 -52.82
N GLY A 338 5.64 -11.27 -52.97
CA GLY A 338 6.47 -11.00 -54.14
C GLY A 338 7.10 -9.61 -54.14
N LEU A 339 7.46 -9.08 -52.98
CA LEU A 339 8.13 -7.80 -52.79
C LEU A 339 9.44 -8.01 -52.04
N SER A 340 10.41 -7.10 -52.23
CA SER A 340 11.53 -7.00 -51.28
C SER A 340 11.07 -6.47 -49.92
N LEU A 341 11.85 -6.72 -48.87
CA LEU A 341 11.55 -6.19 -47.53
C LEU A 341 11.39 -4.67 -47.55
N ASP A 342 12.29 -3.96 -48.23
CA ASP A 342 12.29 -2.50 -48.29
C ASP A 342 11.06 -1.96 -49.04
N GLU A 343 10.66 -2.61 -50.15
CA GLU A 343 9.42 -2.27 -50.85
C GLU A 343 8.18 -2.55 -50.01
N PHE A 344 8.16 -3.68 -49.29
CA PHE A 344 7.03 -4.04 -48.42
C PHE A 344 6.84 -2.99 -47.31
N VAL A 345 7.93 -2.60 -46.63
CA VAL A 345 7.93 -1.53 -45.63
C VAL A 345 7.57 -0.19 -46.26
N SER A 346 8.12 0.14 -47.44
CA SER A 346 7.81 1.41 -48.12
C SER A 346 6.31 1.54 -48.46
N ARG A 347 5.66 0.44 -48.85
CA ARG A 347 4.22 0.41 -49.11
C ARG A 347 3.38 0.62 -47.85
N MET A 348 3.88 0.20 -46.68
CA MET A 348 3.20 0.48 -45.40
C MET A 348 3.02 1.98 -45.16
N TYR A 349 4.02 2.77 -45.53
CA TYR A 349 4.05 4.23 -45.34
C TYR A 349 3.52 5.03 -46.54
N ALA A 350 3.10 4.37 -47.62
CA ALA A 350 2.70 5.06 -48.85
C ALA A 350 1.42 5.90 -48.68
N ALA A 351 0.49 5.45 -47.82
CA ALA A 351 -0.79 6.12 -47.60
C ALA A 351 -0.94 6.73 -46.19
N THR A 352 -0.19 6.25 -45.20
CA THR A 352 -0.31 6.69 -43.81
C THR A 352 1.07 6.92 -43.18
N VAL A 353 1.21 7.97 -42.38
CA VAL A 353 2.45 8.25 -41.64
C VAL A 353 2.70 7.28 -40.49
N THR A 354 1.65 6.60 -40.02
CA THR A 354 1.74 5.57 -38.98
C THR A 354 2.31 4.25 -39.51
N GLY A 355 2.29 4.05 -40.83
CA GLY A 355 2.69 2.79 -41.45
C GLY A 355 1.59 1.73 -41.44
N ASP A 356 0.33 2.13 -41.21
CA ASP A 356 -0.80 1.21 -41.22
C ASP A 356 -1.30 1.01 -42.64
N TRP A 357 -1.01 -0.16 -43.22
CA TRP A 357 -1.52 -0.57 -44.51
C TRP A 357 -2.64 -1.59 -44.34
N LYS A 358 -3.87 -1.07 -44.40
CA LYS A 358 -5.12 -1.83 -44.30
C LYS A 358 -5.74 -2.05 -45.67
N VAL A 359 -6.26 -3.25 -45.88
CA VAL A 359 -7.00 -3.64 -47.07
C VAL A 359 -8.20 -4.51 -46.69
N LEU A 360 -9.20 -4.55 -47.56
CA LEU A 360 -10.33 -5.47 -47.43
C LEU A 360 -9.93 -6.88 -47.86
N GLY A 361 -10.74 -7.89 -47.51
CA GLY A 361 -10.42 -9.30 -47.71
C GLY A 361 -10.24 -9.67 -49.19
N ASP A 362 -11.04 -9.10 -50.09
CA ASP A 362 -10.91 -9.35 -51.53
C ASP A 362 -9.62 -8.74 -52.11
N GLU A 363 -9.24 -7.56 -51.64
CA GLU A 363 -7.96 -6.92 -51.97
C GLU A 363 -6.77 -7.67 -51.36
N ALA A 364 -6.89 -8.17 -50.13
CA ALA A 364 -5.88 -8.98 -49.46
C ALA A 364 -5.51 -10.21 -50.30
N VAL A 365 -6.49 -10.84 -50.97
CA VAL A 365 -6.23 -11.97 -51.88
C VAL A 365 -5.52 -11.53 -53.16
N LYS A 366 -5.91 -10.39 -53.76
CA LYS A 366 -5.21 -9.81 -54.93
C LYS A 366 -3.74 -9.50 -54.60
N LEU A 367 -3.46 -9.06 -53.38
CA LEU A 367 -2.12 -8.79 -52.86
C LEU A 367 -1.38 -10.03 -52.33
N LYS A 368 -1.99 -11.22 -52.42
CA LYS A 368 -1.45 -12.51 -51.92
C LYS A 368 -1.21 -12.55 -50.39
N TRP A 369 -1.86 -11.67 -49.64
CA TRP A 369 -1.85 -11.67 -48.18
C TRP A 369 -2.73 -12.77 -47.62
N VAL A 370 -3.75 -13.16 -48.38
CA VAL A 370 -4.65 -14.28 -48.10
C VAL A 370 -4.74 -15.13 -49.36
N THR A 371 -4.96 -16.44 -49.23
CA THR A 371 -5.02 -17.32 -50.40
C THR A 371 -6.39 -17.35 -51.11
N HIS A 372 -7.50 -17.26 -50.36
CA HIS A 372 -8.85 -17.42 -50.90
C HIS A 372 -9.85 -16.44 -50.27
N VAL A 373 -10.73 -15.87 -51.08
CA VAL A 373 -11.94 -15.18 -50.62
C VAL A 373 -13.06 -16.22 -50.55
N VAL A 374 -13.86 -16.19 -49.50
CA VAL A 374 -15.06 -17.04 -49.38
C VAL A 374 -16.26 -16.18 -48.97
N GLU A 375 -17.38 -16.35 -49.65
CA GLU A 375 -18.61 -15.60 -49.34
C GLU A 375 -19.44 -16.26 -48.25
N ARG A 376 -19.28 -17.58 -48.07
CA ARG A 376 -20.03 -18.39 -47.12
C ARG A 376 -19.11 -19.35 -46.39
N MET A 377 -19.26 -19.39 -45.07
CA MET A 377 -18.60 -20.37 -44.20
C MET A 377 -19.65 -21.11 -43.37
N THR A 378 -19.39 -22.38 -43.09
CA THR A 378 -20.19 -23.21 -42.18
C THR A 378 -19.26 -23.81 -41.13
N GLU A 379 -19.70 -23.86 -39.88
CA GLU A 379 -18.93 -24.48 -38.79
C GLU A 379 -19.60 -25.78 -38.37
N GLU A 380 -18.82 -26.86 -38.31
CA GLU A 380 -19.31 -28.22 -38.02
C GLU A 380 -18.92 -28.72 -36.64
N GLY A 381 -18.35 -27.84 -35.81
CA GLY A 381 -18.17 -28.05 -34.39
C GLY A 381 -19.45 -27.79 -33.61
N ALA A 382 -19.62 -28.49 -32.49
CA ALA A 382 -20.69 -28.20 -31.55
C ALA A 382 -20.46 -26.80 -30.94
N SER A 383 -21.08 -25.77 -31.52
CA SER A 383 -21.12 -24.43 -30.92
C SER A 383 -22.27 -24.27 -29.91
N THR A 384 -22.97 -25.36 -29.58
CA THR A 384 -24.06 -25.33 -28.61
C THR A 384 -23.72 -26.24 -27.43
N MET A 385 -23.27 -25.64 -26.33
CA MET A 385 -23.70 -26.17 -25.03
C MET A 385 -25.23 -26.13 -25.03
N PRO A 386 -25.94 -27.15 -24.54
CA PRO A 386 -27.38 -27.06 -24.36
C PRO A 386 -27.67 -25.83 -23.52
N THR A 387 -28.54 -24.94 -24.00
CA THR A 387 -29.04 -23.84 -23.20
C THR A 387 -29.63 -24.46 -21.92
N PRO A 388 -29.19 -24.07 -20.71
CA PRO A 388 -29.89 -24.46 -19.50
C PRO A 388 -31.36 -24.06 -19.65
N PRO A 389 -32.32 -24.86 -19.16
CA PRO A 389 -33.73 -24.47 -19.18
C PRO A 389 -33.85 -23.06 -18.59
N ALA A 390 -34.54 -22.18 -19.31
CA ALA A 390 -34.72 -20.79 -18.91
C ALA A 390 -35.29 -20.76 -17.49
N ILE A 391 -34.54 -20.19 -16.56
CA ILE A 391 -35.13 -19.71 -15.32
C ILE A 391 -35.97 -18.51 -15.73
N GLU A 392 -37.29 -18.63 -15.60
CA GLU A 392 -38.24 -17.53 -15.75
C GLU A 392 -37.86 -16.44 -14.74
N ASN A 393 -37.03 -15.50 -15.17
CA ASN A 393 -36.77 -14.29 -14.42
C ASN A 393 -37.96 -13.38 -14.63
N ALA A 394 -38.80 -13.31 -13.60
CA ALA A 394 -39.86 -12.35 -13.45
C ALA A 394 -39.39 -10.94 -13.88
N ASN A 395 -40.21 -10.32 -14.73
CA ASN A 395 -40.20 -8.93 -15.17
C ASN A 395 -39.27 -8.00 -14.36
N LEU A 396 -38.03 -7.86 -14.82
CA LEU A 396 -37.15 -6.77 -14.42
C LEU A 396 -37.17 -5.74 -15.54
N LYS A 397 -37.74 -4.58 -15.23
CA LYS A 397 -37.69 -3.38 -16.07
C LYS A 397 -36.24 -3.17 -16.52
N VAL A 398 -36.05 -2.98 -17.82
CA VAL A 398 -34.75 -2.62 -18.43
C VAL A 398 -34.26 -1.34 -17.77
N ALA A 399 -33.36 -1.48 -16.81
CA ALA A 399 -32.55 -0.40 -16.32
C ALA A 399 -31.40 -0.25 -17.32
N THR A 400 -31.27 0.94 -17.89
CA THR A 400 -30.06 1.33 -18.62
C THR A 400 -28.85 1.09 -17.72
N SER A 401 -27.97 0.18 -18.13
CA SER A 401 -26.70 -0.01 -17.43
C SER A 401 -25.83 1.21 -17.68
N ARG A 402 -25.29 1.79 -16.60
CA ARG A 402 -24.23 2.81 -16.67
C ARG A 402 -22.89 2.13 -16.55
N GLN A 403 -22.00 2.42 -17.48
CA GLN A 403 -20.65 1.89 -17.48
C GLN A 403 -19.64 3.04 -17.52
N GLU A 404 -18.80 3.12 -16.48
CA GLU A 404 -17.66 4.05 -16.46
C GLU A 404 -16.53 3.47 -17.30
N LEU A 405 -15.98 4.30 -18.20
CA LEU A 405 -14.82 3.94 -19.02
C LEU A 405 -13.53 4.36 -18.32
N PRO A 406 -12.45 3.57 -18.41
CA PRO A 406 -11.16 3.97 -17.84
C PRO A 406 -10.62 5.21 -18.56
N PRO A 407 -9.79 6.03 -17.88
CA PRO A 407 -9.22 7.23 -18.45
C PRO A 407 -8.29 6.88 -19.62
N LEU A 408 -8.42 7.64 -20.70
CA LEU A 408 -7.63 7.49 -21.90
C LEU A 408 -6.22 8.04 -21.70
N ASN A 409 -5.24 7.42 -22.35
CA ASN A 409 -3.89 7.98 -22.44
C ASN A 409 -3.87 9.15 -23.45
N PRO A 410 -2.85 10.03 -23.42
CA PRO A 410 -2.69 11.06 -24.44
C PRO A 410 -2.67 10.46 -25.86
N PHE A 411 -3.52 11.01 -26.75
CA PHE A 411 -3.79 10.57 -28.15
C PHE A 411 -4.65 9.31 -28.32
N ASP A 412 -5.30 8.84 -27.26
CA ASP A 412 -6.20 7.71 -27.30
C ASP A 412 -7.67 8.19 -27.45
N VAL A 413 -8.53 7.43 -28.13
CA VAL A 413 -9.96 7.76 -28.33
C VAL A 413 -10.85 6.51 -28.31
N TRP A 414 -12.03 6.63 -27.70
CA TRP A 414 -13.05 5.57 -27.70
C TRP A 414 -13.94 5.65 -28.96
N TRP A 415 -14.21 4.51 -29.61
CA TRP A 415 -15.29 4.36 -30.59
C TRP A 415 -16.28 3.32 -30.08
N ILE A 416 -17.37 3.76 -29.46
CA ILE A 416 -18.37 2.90 -28.82
C ILE A 416 -19.78 3.34 -29.24
N TYR A 417 -20.61 2.38 -29.65
CA TYR A 417 -22.06 2.56 -29.84
C TYR A 417 -22.78 1.32 -29.31
N ASP A 418 -23.54 1.51 -28.24
CA ASP A 418 -24.50 0.54 -27.72
C ASP A 418 -25.77 1.31 -27.33
N PRO A 419 -26.91 1.07 -28.00
CA PRO A 419 -28.14 1.82 -27.75
C PRO A 419 -28.79 1.47 -26.39
N THR A 420 -28.24 0.52 -25.62
CA THR A 420 -28.79 0.06 -24.34
C THR A 420 -27.99 0.50 -23.11
N THR A 421 -26.83 1.12 -23.31
CA THR A 421 -25.86 1.45 -22.25
C THR A 421 -25.47 2.94 -22.28
N GLU A 422 -25.50 3.61 -21.13
CA GLU A 422 -25.04 5.00 -20.99
C GLU A 422 -23.59 5.01 -20.49
N PHE A 423 -22.65 5.47 -21.32
CA PHE A 423 -21.23 5.51 -20.98
C PHE A 423 -20.85 6.86 -20.36
N ILE A 424 -20.13 6.82 -19.24
CA ILE A 424 -19.67 8.02 -18.52
C ILE A 424 -18.15 8.11 -18.62
N LEU A 425 -17.67 9.25 -19.14
CA LEU A 425 -16.26 9.62 -19.20
C LEU A 425 -15.90 10.34 -17.88
N ARG A 426 -14.78 9.97 -17.26
CA ARG A 426 -14.22 10.68 -16.09
C ARG A 426 -13.05 11.56 -16.47
#